data_AF-A0A940UB25-F1
#
_entry.id   AF-A0A940UB25-F1
#
_cell.length_a   1.000
_cell.length_b   1.000
_cell.length_c   1.000
_cell.angle_alpha   90.00
_cell.angle_beta   90.00
_cell.angle_gamma   90.00
#
_symmetry.space_group_name_H-M   'P 1'
#
loop_
_entity.id
_entity.type
_entity.pdbx_description
1 polymer ?
#
loop_
_entity_poly.entity_id
_entity_poly.type
_entity_poly.pdbx_seq_one_letter_code
_entity_poly.pdbx_strand_id
1 'polypeptide(L)'
;MSRHPSHLQQKLSHGDFVITAEVCPPKGCDCTLFVHHAKTLSGTVDAINVTDNQGANMRISPLAASALLLQAGIEPILQLTCRDRNRLALQSELLGAAALGITNIL
;
A
#
# COMPACT_ATOMS: atom_id res chain seq x y z
N MET A 1 -20.60 -6.71 3.48
CA MET A 1 -19.38 -7.21 2.80
C MET A 1 -18.67 -8.15 3.76
N SER A 2 -18.64 -9.45 3.45
CA SER A 2 -17.84 -10.42 4.22
C SER A 2 -16.37 -10.06 4.02
N ARG A 3 -15.71 -9.48 5.04
CA ARG A 3 -14.29 -9.14 4.95
C ARG A 3 -13.48 -10.40 5.23
N HIS A 4 -13.02 -11.05 4.17
CA HIS A 4 -11.99 -12.06 4.31
C HIS A 4 -10.68 -11.39 4.76
N PRO A 5 -9.95 -11.98 5.72
CA PRO A 5 -8.66 -11.45 6.15
C PRO A 5 -7.67 -11.40 4.97
N SER A 6 -6.80 -10.39 4.94
CA SER A 6 -5.77 -10.25 3.88
C SER A 6 -4.76 -11.39 3.95
N HIS A 7 -3.99 -11.62 2.87
CA HIS A 7 -2.97 -12.68 2.87
C HIS A 7 -1.93 -12.43 3.97
N LEU A 8 -1.49 -11.18 4.10
CA LEU A 8 -0.56 -10.76 5.15
C LEU A 8 -1.12 -11.04 6.55
N GLN A 9 -2.39 -10.66 6.80
CA GLN A 9 -3.04 -10.91 8.09
C GLN A 9 -3.11 -12.40 8.42
N GLN A 10 -3.43 -13.25 7.44
CA GLN A 10 -3.52 -14.69 7.63
C GLN A 10 -2.16 -15.28 8.03
N LYS A 11 -1.09 -14.97 7.29
CA LYS A 11 0.26 -15.46 7.59
C LYS A 11 0.74 -15.03 8.98
N LEU A 12 0.56 -13.74 9.31
CA LEU A 12 0.91 -13.22 10.64
C LEU A 12 0.13 -13.92 11.76
N SER A 13 -1.16 -14.20 11.54
CA SER A 13 -2.02 -14.89 12.53
C SER A 13 -1.62 -16.35 12.74
N HIS A 14 -1.07 -17.02 11.72
CA HIS A 14 -0.55 -18.38 11.82
C HIS A 14 0.87 -18.46 12.38
N GLY A 15 1.54 -17.32 12.59
CA GLY A 15 2.94 -17.28 13.01
C GLY A 15 3.92 -17.66 11.89
N ASP A 16 3.50 -17.59 10.63
CA ASP A 16 4.37 -17.83 9.49
C ASP A 16 5.44 -16.75 9.38
N PHE A 17 6.60 -17.12 8.84
CA PHE A 17 7.61 -16.12 8.49
C PHE A 17 7.13 -15.28 7.30
N VAL A 18 7.17 -13.96 7.47
CA VAL A 18 6.66 -12.98 6.51
C VAL A 18 7.79 -12.15 5.93
N ILE A 19 7.79 -11.99 4.60
CA ILE A 19 8.71 -11.12 3.86
C ILE A 19 7.90 -10.01 3.22
N THR A 20 8.31 -8.76 3.44
CA THR A 20 7.74 -7.60 2.73
C THR A 20 8.85 -6.86 2.02
N ALA A 21 8.49 -6.14 0.95
CA ALA A 21 9.37 -5.17 0.30
C ALA A 21 8.79 -3.77 0.41
N GLU A 22 9.63 -2.76 0.33
CA GLU A 22 9.22 -1.36 0.27
C GLU A 22 9.47 -0.79 -1.12
N VAL A 23 8.47 -0.08 -1.64
CA VAL A 23 8.54 0.62 -2.92
C VAL A 23 8.13 2.07 -2.77
N CYS A 24 8.83 2.89 -3.54
CA CYS A 24 8.66 4.33 -3.57
C CYS A 24 7.71 4.73 -4.72
N PRO A 25 6.58 5.40 -4.46
CA PRO A 25 5.76 5.95 -5.54
C PRO A 25 6.54 6.99 -6.38
N PRO A 26 6.16 7.21 -7.65
CA PRO A 26 6.84 8.15 -8.56
C PRO A 26 6.57 9.63 -8.20
N LYS A 27 7.44 10.54 -8.69
CA LYS A 27 7.27 12.02 -8.58
C LYS A 27 6.27 12.61 -9.60
N GLY A 28 5.43 11.78 -10.22
CA GLY A 28 4.50 12.19 -11.28
C GLY A 28 3.35 11.19 -11.43
N CYS A 29 2.54 11.36 -12.47
CA CYS A 29 1.35 10.52 -12.70
C CYS A 29 1.62 9.22 -13.46
N ASP A 30 2.77 9.08 -14.14
CA ASP A 30 3.14 7.83 -14.80
C ASP A 30 3.62 6.79 -13.78
N CYS A 31 2.79 5.76 -13.58
CA CYS A 31 3.03 4.66 -12.65
C CYS A 31 3.48 3.38 -13.35
N THR A 32 3.79 3.42 -14.65
CA THR A 32 4.13 2.21 -15.44
C THR A 32 5.33 1.47 -14.86
N LEU A 33 6.44 2.19 -14.62
CA LEU A 33 7.65 1.60 -14.02
C LEU A 33 7.43 1.18 -12.57
N PHE A 34 6.64 1.94 -11.81
CA PHE A 34 6.30 1.61 -10.43
C PHE A 34 5.58 0.25 -10.33
N VAL A 35 4.54 0.05 -11.14
CA VAL A 35 3.80 -1.22 -11.19
C VAL A 35 4.68 -2.35 -11.74
N HIS A 36 5.53 -2.07 -12.74
CA HIS A 36 6.47 -3.05 -13.27
C HIS A 36 7.43 -3.56 -12.18
N HIS A 37 8.05 -2.68 -11.41
CA HIS A 37 8.94 -3.07 -10.32
C HIS A 37 8.20 -3.82 -9.21
N ALA A 38 7.00 -3.39 -8.84
CA ALA A 38 6.18 -4.13 -7.87
C ALA A 38 5.88 -5.57 -8.34
N LYS A 39 5.57 -5.77 -9.63
CA LYS A 39 5.37 -7.10 -10.21
C LYS A 39 6.61 -7.99 -10.16
N THR A 40 7.81 -7.42 -10.27
CA THR A 40 9.04 -8.23 -10.13
C THR A 40 9.23 -8.77 -8.71
N LEU A 41 8.57 -8.17 -7.71
CA LEU A 41 8.65 -8.56 -6.31
C LEU A 41 7.50 -9.47 -5.86
N SER A 42 6.33 -9.41 -6.50
CA SER A 42 5.09 -10.04 -6.03
C SER A 42 5.12 -11.57 -5.93
N GLY A 43 6.13 -12.24 -6.49
CA GLY A 43 6.35 -13.68 -6.34
C GLY A 43 7.31 -14.07 -5.22
N THR A 44 7.91 -13.10 -4.54
CA THR A 44 8.95 -13.31 -3.50
C THR A 44 8.58 -12.68 -2.16
N VAL A 45 7.61 -11.76 -2.15
CA VAL A 45 7.15 -11.06 -0.94
C VAL A 45 5.67 -11.27 -0.73
N ASP A 46 5.25 -11.28 0.53
CA ASP A 46 3.86 -11.50 0.93
C ASP A 46 3.01 -10.23 0.79
N ALA A 47 3.63 -9.07 0.92
CA ALA A 47 2.99 -7.77 0.72
C ALA A 47 4.04 -6.68 0.40
N ILE A 48 3.58 -5.59 -0.20
CA ILE A 48 4.44 -4.46 -0.60
C ILE A 48 4.04 -3.18 0.13
N ASN A 49 4.98 -2.60 0.87
CA ASN A 49 4.85 -1.29 1.49
C ASN A 49 4.89 -0.18 0.45
N VAL A 50 3.87 0.68 0.45
CA VAL A 50 3.76 1.85 -0.41
C VAL A 50 3.98 3.10 0.43
N THR A 51 5.16 3.72 0.29
CA THR A 51 5.58 4.82 1.15
C THR A 51 4.83 6.12 0.89
N ASP A 52 4.60 6.90 1.94
CA ASP A 52 4.00 8.23 1.87
C ASP A 52 5.07 9.34 1.94
N ASN A 53 5.27 10.04 0.82
CA ASN A 53 6.18 11.19 0.69
C ASN A 53 7.57 10.97 1.33
N GLN A 54 8.19 9.83 1.05
CA GLN A 54 9.44 9.39 1.66
C GLN A 54 10.55 10.45 1.58
N GLY A 55 11.21 10.69 2.72
CA GLY A 55 12.20 11.75 2.85
C GLY A 55 11.65 13.16 2.66
N ALA A 56 10.36 13.40 2.96
CA ALA A 56 9.66 14.66 2.72
C ALA A 56 9.65 15.09 1.24
N ASN A 57 9.71 14.14 0.31
CA ASN A 57 9.62 14.40 -1.12
C ASN A 57 8.19 14.14 -1.60
N MET A 58 7.58 15.13 -2.24
CA MET A 58 6.28 14.98 -2.91
C MET A 58 6.32 13.81 -3.90
N ARG A 59 5.36 12.89 -3.75
CA ARG A 59 5.05 11.79 -4.67
C ARG A 59 3.56 11.79 -4.97
N ILE A 60 3.14 10.95 -5.92
CA ILE A 60 1.71 10.60 -6.06
C ILE A 60 1.15 10.07 -4.73
N SER A 61 -0.14 10.28 -4.50
CA SER A 61 -0.84 9.80 -3.30
C SER A 61 -0.54 8.31 -3.05
N PRO A 62 -0.14 7.93 -1.82
CA PRO A 62 0.14 6.54 -1.48
C PRO A 62 -1.13 5.67 -1.58
N LEU A 63 -2.32 6.25 -1.36
CA LEU A 63 -3.61 5.57 -1.56
C LEU A 63 -3.81 5.23 -3.04
N ALA A 64 -3.56 6.17 -3.94
CA ALA A 64 -3.70 5.95 -5.38
C ALA A 64 -2.68 4.89 -5.87
N ALA A 65 -1.42 4.98 -5.42
CA ALA A 65 -0.40 3.99 -5.74
C ALA A 65 -0.78 2.59 -5.22
N SER A 66 -1.30 2.49 -4.00
CA SER A 66 -1.78 1.23 -3.42
C SER A 66 -2.96 0.64 -4.20
N ALA A 67 -3.89 1.49 -4.65
CA ALA A 67 -5.02 1.05 -5.46
C ALA A 67 -4.58 0.47 -6.81
N LEU A 68 -3.55 1.06 -7.44
CA LEU A 68 -2.96 0.53 -8.68
C LEU A 68 -2.26 -0.82 -8.46
N LEU A 69 -1.58 -1.00 -7.32
CA LEU A 69 -1.00 -2.30 -6.97
C LEU A 69 -2.08 -3.36 -6.77
N LEU A 70 -3.17 -3.01 -6.08
CA LEU A 70 -4.29 -3.92 -5.85
C LEU A 70 -4.96 -4.32 -7.18
N GLN A 71 -5.15 -3.37 -8.11
CA GLN A 71 -5.63 -3.66 -9.47
C GLN A 71 -4.69 -4.58 -10.25
N ALA A 72 -3.39 -4.53 -9.96
CA ALA A 72 -2.39 -5.44 -10.53
C ALA A 72 -2.31 -6.80 -9.82
N GLY A 73 -3.17 -7.07 -8.83
CA GLY A 73 -3.20 -8.31 -8.07
C GLY A 73 -2.12 -8.41 -6.99
N ILE A 74 -1.55 -7.27 -6.57
CA ILE A 74 -0.47 -7.20 -5.58
C ILE A 74 -1.04 -6.63 -4.29
N GLU A 75 -0.84 -7.30 -3.16
CA GLU A 75 -1.32 -6.85 -1.86
C GLU A 75 -0.48 -5.67 -1.33
N PRO A 76 -1.04 -4.46 -1.18
CA PRO A 76 -0.31 -3.32 -0.66
C PRO A 76 -0.43 -3.22 0.86
N ILE A 77 0.58 -2.63 1.48
CA ILE A 77 0.54 -2.02 2.81
C ILE A 77 0.62 -0.51 2.61
N LEU A 78 -0.50 0.17 2.84
CA LEU A 78 -0.59 1.61 2.66
C LEU A 78 0.06 2.30 3.86
N GLN A 79 1.21 2.95 3.65
CA GLN A 79 1.81 3.80 4.66
C GLN A 79 1.12 5.16 4.67
N LEU A 80 0.79 5.69 5.85
CA LEU A 80 0.25 7.03 6.02
C LEU A 80 1.02 7.78 7.10
N THR A 81 1.56 8.94 6.76
CA THR A 81 2.20 9.81 7.74
C THR A 81 1.25 10.92 8.20
N CYS A 82 1.38 11.31 9.46
CA CYS A 82 0.62 12.40 10.06
C CYS A 82 1.22 13.79 9.78
N ARG A 83 2.40 13.88 9.16
CA ARG A 83 3.15 15.14 9.01
C ARG A 83 2.39 16.16 8.16
N ASP A 84 1.87 15.71 7.02
CA ASP A 84 1.30 16.58 5.99
C ASP A 84 -0.23 16.51 5.92
N ARG A 85 -0.89 15.88 6.91
CA ARG A 85 -2.33 15.63 6.92
C ARG A 85 -2.95 15.98 8.27
N ASN A 86 -4.10 16.64 8.24
CA ASN A 86 -4.92 16.81 9.43
C ASN A 86 -5.76 15.53 9.71
N ARG A 87 -6.44 15.50 10.87
CA ARG A 87 -7.27 14.36 11.27
C ARG A 87 -8.36 14.00 10.25
N LEU A 88 -9.01 15.00 9.64
CA LEU A 88 -10.07 14.75 8.66
C LEU A 88 -9.50 14.12 7.39
N ALA A 89 -8.34 14.60 6.93
CA ALA A 89 -7.64 14.02 5.79
C ALA A 89 -7.26 12.55 6.06
N LEU A 90 -6.70 12.24 7.23
CA LEU A 90 -6.37 10.85 7.60
C LEU A 90 -7.62 9.96 7.67
N GLN A 91 -8.71 10.43 8.30
CA GLN A 91 -9.95 9.68 8.39
C GLN A 91 -10.56 9.43 7.01
N SER A 92 -10.56 10.44 6.14
CA SER A 92 -11.03 10.31 4.76
C SER A 92 -10.19 9.31 3.96
N GLU A 93 -8.86 9.34 4.10
CA GLU A 93 -7.94 8.39 3.46
C GLU A 93 -8.19 6.96 3.93
N LEU A 94 -8.36 6.73 5.24
CA LEU A 94 -8.64 5.39 5.78
C LEU A 94 -9.99 4.84 5.30
N LEU A 95 -11.02 5.69 5.23
CA LEU A 95 -12.32 5.30 4.66
C LEU A 95 -12.20 4.99 3.16
N GLY A 96 -11.43 5.79 2.42
CA GLY A 96 -11.13 5.56 1.01
C GLY A 96 -10.37 4.25 0.78
N ALA A 97 -9.34 3.98 1.57
CA ALA A 97 -8.58 2.72 1.55
C ALA A 97 -9.50 1.52 1.76
N ALA A 98 -10.34 1.57 2.81
CA ALA A 98 -11.30 0.52 3.10
C ALA A 98 -12.33 0.31 1.97
N ALA A 99 -12.77 1.38 1.30
CA ALA A 99 -13.69 1.31 0.17
C ALA A 99 -13.04 0.73 -1.09
N LEU A 100 -11.74 0.97 -1.28
CA LEU A 100 -10.95 0.43 -2.39
C LEU A 100 -10.47 -1.01 -2.14
N GLY A 101 -10.73 -1.57 -0.95
CA GLY A 101 -10.30 -2.93 -0.60
C GLY A 101 -8.88 -3.03 -0.03
N ILE A 102 -8.26 -1.90 0.31
CA ILE A 102 -6.97 -1.85 0.99
C ILE A 102 -7.21 -2.03 2.49
N THR A 103 -6.62 -3.07 3.06
CA THR A 103 -6.89 -3.49 4.45
C THR A 103 -5.65 -3.48 5.35
N ASN A 104 -4.46 -3.32 4.77
CA ASN A 104 -3.20 -3.21 5.51
C ASN A 104 -2.75 -1.74 5.56
N ILE A 105 -2.56 -1.21 6.77
CA ILE A 105 -2.17 0.19 7.02
C ILE A 105 -0.93 0.20 7.93
N LEU A 106 0.02 1.09 7.65
CA LEU A 106 1.18 1.37 8.49
C LEU A 106 1.32 2.86 8.80
#